data_AF-A0A7R9WHY5-F1
#
_entry.id   AF-A0A7R9WHY5-F1
#
_cell.length_a   1.000
_cell.length_b   1.000
_cell.length_c   1.000
_cell.angle_alpha   90.00
_cell.angle_beta   90.00
_cell.angle_gamma   90.00
#
_symmetry.space_group_name_H-M   'P 1'
#
loop_
_entity.id
_entity.type
_entity.pdbx_description
1 polymer ?
#
loop_
_entity_poly.entity_id
_entity_poly.type
_entity_poly.pdbx_seq_one_letter_code
_entity_poly.pdbx_strand_id
1 'polypeptide(L)'
;FALVAAAKDAPLLVGLLANNDPSARQYAEWTGKTLTADGLRYELRTLDDPIDVEASLRECNDDPNVHGIIVYYPIFGQVESFSGASQDDYLRDTVSHKCDVEGLCHTYRTNLYRNVRFLDYPNNTRKCLLPCTALSVVKILETVPTCYDRSKPVGRHMEGQTVTVINRSEIVGRPLAAMLANDGADVYS
;
A
#
# COMPACT_ATOMS: atom_id res chain seq x y z
N PHE A 1 25.79 5.90 11.58
CA PHE A 1 25.22 5.18 10.43
C PHE A 1 25.73 5.86 9.18
N ALA A 2 26.48 5.14 8.33
CA ALA A 2 27.00 5.69 7.08
C ALA A 2 25.89 5.60 6.02
N LEU A 3 25.61 6.72 5.32
CA LEU A 3 24.69 6.74 4.18
C LEU A 3 25.28 5.91 3.04
N VAL A 4 24.55 4.90 2.58
CA VAL A 4 24.91 4.15 1.37
C VAL A 4 24.41 4.96 0.18
N ALA A 5 25.32 5.47 -0.65
CA ALA A 5 24.92 6.15 -1.88
C ALA A 5 24.14 5.16 -2.77
N ALA A 6 22.94 5.54 -3.21
CA ALA A 6 22.15 4.70 -4.10
C ALA A 6 22.91 4.44 -5.41
N ALA A 7 23.01 3.18 -5.81
CA ALA A 7 23.59 2.82 -7.10
C ALA A 7 22.73 3.41 -8.24
N LYS A 8 23.35 3.73 -9.37
CA LYS A 8 22.66 4.31 -10.54
C LYS A 8 21.47 3.43 -11.01
N ASP A 9 21.59 2.12 -10.84
CA ASP A 9 20.59 1.12 -11.25
C ASP A 9 19.71 0.64 -10.07
N ALA A 10 19.76 1.29 -8.90
CA ALA A 10 18.90 0.94 -7.77
C ALA A 10 17.41 1.21 -8.11
N PRO A 11 16.47 0.46 -7.50
CA PRO A 11 15.04 0.72 -7.67
C PRO A 11 14.69 2.17 -7.33
N LEU A 12 13.81 2.76 -8.14
CA LEU A 12 13.27 4.10 -7.96
C LEU A 12 11.83 4.04 -7.49
N LEU A 13 11.57 4.66 -6.34
CA LEU A 13 10.21 5.00 -5.90
C LEU A 13 9.95 6.48 -6.23
N VAL A 14 8.87 6.75 -6.94
CA VAL A 14 8.35 8.11 -7.14
C VAL A 14 7.20 8.36 -6.18
N GLY A 15 7.29 9.44 -5.40
CA GLY A 15 6.22 9.94 -4.54
C GLY A 15 5.46 11.08 -5.21
N LEU A 16 4.13 11.00 -5.25
CA LEU A 16 3.25 12.07 -5.76
C LEU A 16 2.55 12.76 -4.59
N LEU A 17 2.91 14.03 -4.33
CA LEU A 17 2.33 14.86 -3.28
C LEU A 17 1.61 16.05 -3.91
N ALA A 18 0.30 16.16 -3.70
CA ALA A 18 -0.53 17.21 -4.28
C ALA A 18 -1.51 17.82 -3.27
N ASN A 19 -1.12 17.83 -1.99
CA ASN A 19 -1.88 18.47 -0.93
C ASN A 19 -0.98 19.38 -0.08
N ASN A 20 -1.62 20.29 0.66
CA ASN A 20 -0.95 21.25 1.53
C ASN A 20 -0.87 20.78 2.99
N ASP A 21 -1.11 19.50 3.27
CA ASP A 21 -1.04 18.96 4.64
C ASP A 21 0.43 18.85 5.09
N PRO A 22 0.85 19.58 6.15
CA PRO A 22 2.21 19.47 6.67
C PRO A 22 2.58 18.04 7.11
N SER A 23 1.59 17.25 7.54
CA SER A 23 1.78 15.86 7.98
C SER A 23 2.11 14.95 6.80
N ALA A 24 1.41 15.12 5.67
CA ALA A 24 1.67 14.38 4.44
C ALA A 24 3.07 14.71 3.88
N ARG A 25 3.46 16.00 3.89
CA ARG A 25 4.81 16.41 3.49
C ARG A 25 5.88 15.79 4.39
N GLN A 26 5.70 15.86 5.71
CA GLN A 26 6.67 15.27 6.64
C GLN A 26 6.79 13.76 6.45
N TYR A 27 5.66 13.08 6.22
CA TYR A 27 5.67 11.65 5.92
C TYR A 27 6.43 11.35 4.62
N ALA A 28 6.19 12.12 3.55
CA ALA A 28 6.91 11.97 2.28
C ALA A 28 8.43 12.20 2.40
N GLU A 29 8.85 13.15 3.23
CA GLU A 29 10.26 13.38 3.52
C GLU A 29 10.88 12.22 4.31
N TRP A 30 10.16 11.65 5.28
CA TRP A 30 10.62 10.48 6.03
C TRP A 30 10.72 9.24 5.16
N THR A 31 9.77 9.03 4.24
CA THR A 31 9.86 7.98 3.21
C THR A 31 11.16 8.12 2.42
N GLY A 32 11.45 9.32 1.90
CA GLY A 32 12.67 9.57 1.14
C GLY A 32 13.96 9.37 1.91
N LYS A 33 14.01 9.84 3.17
CA LYS A 33 15.17 9.64 4.06
C LYS A 33 15.44 8.16 4.31
N THR A 34 14.39 7.37 4.54
CA THR A 34 14.50 5.93 4.82
C THR A 34 15.00 5.19 3.58
N LEU A 35 14.39 5.42 2.42
CA LEU A 35 14.80 4.79 1.16
C LEU A 35 16.24 5.12 0.78
N THR A 36 16.63 6.39 0.93
CA THR A 36 18.01 6.81 0.63
C THR A 36 19.00 6.17 1.60
N ALA A 37 18.65 6.04 2.88
CA ALA A 37 19.50 5.34 3.86
C ALA A 37 19.68 3.86 3.52
N ASP A 38 18.67 3.24 2.92
CA ASP A 38 18.68 1.85 2.45
C ASP A 38 19.31 1.68 1.04
N GLY A 39 19.84 2.76 0.44
CA GLY A 39 20.50 2.73 -0.87
C GLY A 39 19.52 2.67 -2.07
N LEU A 40 18.26 3.00 -1.86
CA LEU A 40 17.22 3.09 -2.90
C LEU A 40 17.12 4.51 -3.43
N ARG A 41 16.65 4.66 -4.67
CA ARG A 41 16.38 5.97 -5.27
C ARG A 41 14.97 6.42 -4.90
N TYR A 42 14.83 7.71 -4.57
CA TYR A 42 13.56 8.32 -4.27
C TYR A 42 13.44 9.68 -4.97
N GLU A 43 12.30 9.90 -5.61
CA GLU A 43 11.95 11.17 -6.24
C GLU A 43 10.60 11.63 -5.71
N LEU A 44 10.54 12.79 -5.07
CA LEU A 44 9.29 13.39 -4.63
C LEU A 44 8.85 14.45 -5.64
N ARG A 45 7.74 14.19 -6.35
CA ARG A 45 7.06 15.16 -7.21
C ARG A 45 6.00 15.87 -6.39
N THR A 46 6.21 17.15 -6.12
CA THR A 46 5.19 18.02 -5.53
C THR A 46 4.45 18.72 -6.65
N LEU A 47 3.13 18.57 -6.67
CA LEU A 47 2.24 19.12 -7.69
C LEU A 47 1.40 20.22 -7.05
N ASP A 48 1.46 21.43 -7.61
CA ASP A 48 0.73 22.59 -7.08
C ASP A 48 -0.77 22.50 -7.35
N ASP A 49 -1.15 21.98 -8.53
CA ASP A 49 -2.54 21.72 -8.89
C ASP A 49 -2.87 20.21 -8.79
N PRO A 50 -3.82 19.82 -7.93
CA PRO A 50 -4.33 18.45 -7.86
C PRO A 50 -4.70 17.83 -9.20
N ILE A 51 -5.14 18.63 -10.19
CA ILE A 51 -5.56 18.12 -11.50
C ILE A 51 -4.40 17.47 -12.29
N ASP A 52 -3.16 17.87 -12.01
CA ASP A 52 -1.96 17.38 -12.71
C ASP A 52 -1.50 16.00 -12.21
N VAL A 53 -2.04 15.52 -11.08
CA VAL A 53 -1.67 14.22 -10.48
C VAL A 53 -1.91 13.07 -11.44
N GLU A 54 -3.04 13.08 -12.14
CA GLU A 54 -3.41 12.00 -13.05
C GLU A 54 -2.43 11.89 -14.22
N ALA A 55 -1.98 13.03 -14.75
CA ALA A 55 -0.98 13.09 -15.81
C ALA A 55 0.38 12.57 -15.31
N SER A 56 0.85 13.06 -14.16
CA SER A 56 2.11 12.61 -13.57
C SER A 56 2.10 11.11 -13.23
N LEU A 57 0.95 10.61 -12.75
CA LEU A 57 0.76 9.19 -12.47
C LEU A 57 0.87 8.33 -13.74
N ARG A 58 0.28 8.78 -14.85
CA ARG A 58 0.40 8.09 -16.15
C ARG A 58 1.85 8.04 -16.63
N GLU A 59 2.57 9.15 -16.56
CA GLU A 59 3.99 9.20 -16.90
C GLU A 59 4.80 8.21 -16.06
N CYS A 60 4.57 8.16 -14.75
CA CYS A 60 5.23 7.19 -13.86
C CYS A 60 4.88 5.74 -14.18
N ASN A 61 3.63 5.44 -14.54
CA ASN A 61 3.20 4.09 -14.89
C ASN A 61 3.90 3.56 -16.16
N ASP A 62 4.20 4.45 -17.11
CA ASP A 62 4.77 4.12 -18.41
C ASP A 62 6.31 4.21 -18.46
N ASP A 63 6.95 4.83 -17.46
CA ASP A 63 8.41 4.96 -17.38
C ASP A 63 9.08 3.66 -16.89
N PRO A 64 9.89 2.97 -17.73
CA PRO A 64 10.58 1.75 -17.32
C PRO A 64 11.63 1.95 -16.23
N ASN A 65 12.00 3.19 -15.91
CA ASN A 65 12.93 3.51 -14.82
C ASN A 65 12.23 3.68 -13.46
N VAL A 66 10.89 3.76 -13.44
CA VAL A 66 10.08 3.85 -12.23
C VAL A 66 9.69 2.44 -11.79
N HIS A 67 10.13 2.06 -10.59
CA HIS A 67 9.92 0.71 -10.06
C HIS A 67 8.80 0.69 -9.01
N GLY A 68 8.48 1.84 -8.44
CA GLY A 68 7.42 2.02 -7.47
C GLY A 68 6.80 3.41 -7.56
N ILE A 69 5.52 3.51 -7.19
CA ILE A 69 4.77 4.74 -7.05
C ILE A 69 4.09 4.73 -5.69
N ILE A 70 4.22 5.84 -4.96
CA ILE A 70 3.44 6.13 -3.74
C ILE A 70 2.67 7.43 -3.93
N VAL A 71 1.39 7.44 -3.60
CA VAL A 71 0.52 8.62 -3.74
C VAL A 71 0.09 9.08 -2.35
N TYR A 72 0.38 10.33 -2.01
CA TYR A 72 0.08 10.88 -0.68
C TYR A 72 -1.34 11.44 -0.63
N TYR A 73 -2.29 10.59 -0.21
CA TYR A 73 -3.70 10.95 0.02
C TYR A 73 -3.92 11.68 1.35
N PRO A 74 -5.06 12.40 1.53
CA PRO A 74 -6.05 12.73 0.49
C PRO A 74 -5.53 13.81 -0.47
N ILE A 75 -5.98 13.78 -1.71
CA ILE A 75 -5.70 14.83 -2.71
C ILE A 75 -6.96 15.67 -2.91
N PHE A 76 -8.04 15.02 -3.30
CA PHE A 76 -9.36 15.65 -3.49
C PHE A 76 -10.30 15.39 -2.30
N GLY A 77 -9.94 14.47 -1.41
CA GLY A 77 -10.78 14.07 -0.28
C GLY A 77 -11.94 13.16 -0.70
N GLN A 78 -12.84 12.91 0.25
CA GLN A 78 -13.99 12.01 0.05
C GLN A 78 -15.19 12.78 -0.52
N VAL A 79 -15.01 13.37 -1.69
CA VAL A 79 -16.05 14.09 -2.44
C VAL A 79 -16.35 13.32 -3.71
N GLU A 80 -17.64 13.12 -3.99
CA GLU A 80 -18.09 12.44 -5.21
C GLU A 80 -17.53 13.16 -6.45
N SER A 81 -17.06 12.36 -7.39
CA SER A 81 -16.39 12.79 -8.61
C SER A 81 -17.09 12.19 -9.82
N PHE A 82 -16.78 12.69 -11.02
CA PHE A 82 -17.28 12.08 -12.25
C PHE A 82 -16.88 10.59 -12.38
N SER A 83 -15.75 10.20 -11.77
CA SER A 83 -15.24 8.83 -11.75
C SER A 83 -15.84 7.93 -10.66
N GLY A 84 -16.78 8.43 -9.85
CA GLY A 84 -17.45 7.67 -8.79
C GLY A 84 -17.26 8.28 -7.40
N ALA A 85 -17.18 7.43 -6.37
CA ALA A 85 -17.26 7.84 -4.97
C ALA A 85 -16.23 8.90 -4.55
N SER A 86 -14.99 8.83 -5.06
CA SER A 86 -14.02 9.92 -4.96
C SER A 86 -12.98 9.88 -6.08
N GLN A 87 -12.42 11.03 -6.43
CA GLN A 87 -11.31 11.12 -7.39
C GLN A 87 -10.06 10.41 -6.84
N ASP A 88 -9.87 10.43 -5.52
CA ASP A 88 -8.78 9.72 -4.85
C ASP A 88 -8.88 8.19 -5.06
N ASP A 89 -10.10 7.62 -5.03
CA ASP A 89 -10.33 6.20 -5.32
C ASP A 89 -9.96 5.86 -6.77
N TYR A 90 -10.31 6.74 -7.71
CA TYR A 90 -9.96 6.60 -9.12
C TYR A 90 -8.45 6.65 -9.36
N LEU A 91 -7.76 7.64 -8.77
CA LEU A 91 -6.30 7.76 -8.86
C LEU A 91 -5.61 6.51 -8.29
N ARG A 92 -6.09 6.01 -7.15
CA ARG A 92 -5.56 4.79 -6.51
C ARG A 92 -5.68 3.57 -7.42
N ASP A 93 -6.81 3.43 -8.12
CA ASP A 93 -7.03 2.32 -9.04
C ASP A 93 -6.31 2.49 -10.39
N THR A 94 -5.83 3.70 -10.68
CA THR A 94 -5.01 4.01 -11.86
C THR A 94 -3.53 3.67 -11.66
N VAL A 95 -3.06 3.51 -10.41
CA VAL A 95 -1.69 3.04 -10.15
C VAL A 95 -1.54 1.63 -10.71
N SER A 96 -0.58 1.43 -11.60
CA SER A 96 -0.32 0.13 -12.20
C SER A 96 0.14 -0.85 -11.14
N HIS A 97 -0.44 -2.06 -11.12
CA HIS A 97 -0.02 -3.13 -10.22
C HIS A 97 1.50 -3.45 -10.32
N LYS A 98 2.16 -3.11 -11.44
CA LYS A 98 3.60 -3.33 -11.62
C LYS A 98 4.46 -2.44 -10.71
N CYS A 99 3.95 -1.29 -10.33
CA CYS A 99 4.67 -0.28 -9.54
C CYS A 99 3.86 0.22 -8.32
N ASP A 100 2.69 -0.35 -8.04
CA ASP A 100 1.94 -0.08 -6.81
C ASP A 100 2.63 -0.76 -5.61
N VAL A 101 3.45 0.01 -4.89
CA VAL A 101 4.20 -0.49 -3.72
C VAL A 101 3.34 -0.59 -2.46
N GLU A 102 2.18 0.06 -2.45
CA GLU A 102 1.28 0.06 -1.30
C GLU A 102 0.24 -1.04 -1.36
N GLY A 103 0.06 -1.70 -2.51
CA GLY A 103 -0.87 -2.81 -2.67
C GLY A 103 -2.33 -2.38 -2.75
N LEU A 104 -2.59 -1.15 -3.19
CA LEU A 104 -3.88 -0.47 -3.09
C LEU A 104 -4.72 -0.49 -4.37
N CYS A 105 -4.14 -0.79 -5.53
CA CYS A 105 -4.87 -0.87 -6.78
C CYS A 105 -5.95 -1.95 -6.73
N HIS A 106 -6.97 -1.79 -7.58
CA HIS A 106 -8.12 -2.70 -7.66
C HIS A 106 -7.72 -4.18 -7.78
N THR A 107 -6.66 -4.49 -8.53
CA THR A 107 -6.19 -5.87 -8.73
C THR A 107 -5.74 -6.51 -7.42
N TYR A 108 -4.89 -5.81 -6.65
CA TYR A 108 -4.39 -6.32 -5.38
C TYR A 108 -5.47 -6.42 -4.31
N ARG A 109 -6.32 -5.39 -4.19
CA ARG A 109 -7.47 -5.42 -3.25
C ARG A 109 -8.42 -6.57 -3.54
N THR A 110 -8.77 -6.78 -4.82
CA THR A 110 -9.67 -7.86 -5.21
C THR A 110 -9.07 -9.24 -4.93
N ASN A 111 -7.78 -9.42 -5.20
CA ASN A 111 -7.08 -10.67 -4.93
C ASN A 111 -7.01 -10.98 -3.44
N LEU A 112 -6.80 -9.97 -2.58
CA LEU A 112 -6.86 -10.13 -1.13
C LEU A 112 -8.21 -10.72 -0.69
N TYR A 113 -9.34 -10.13 -1.14
CA TYR A 113 -10.67 -10.61 -0.74
C TYR A 113 -11.02 -12.00 -1.28
N ARG A 114 -10.41 -12.41 -2.39
CA ARG A 114 -10.57 -13.76 -2.96
C ARG A 114 -9.51 -14.75 -2.46
N ASN A 115 -8.65 -14.34 -1.54
CA ASN A 115 -7.54 -15.13 -1.02
C ASN A 115 -6.58 -15.65 -2.13
N VAL A 116 -6.42 -14.88 -3.21
CA VAL A 116 -5.51 -15.18 -4.33
C VAL A 116 -4.10 -14.75 -3.94
N ARG A 117 -3.16 -15.72 -3.92
CA ARG A 117 -1.80 -15.52 -3.39
C ARG A 117 -0.76 -15.14 -4.44
N PHE A 118 -1.02 -15.44 -5.71
CA PHE A 118 -0.08 -15.23 -6.82
C PHE A 118 -0.79 -14.58 -8.01
N LEU A 119 -0.08 -13.69 -8.71
CA LEU A 119 -0.57 -13.00 -9.90
C LEU A 119 -0.46 -13.83 -11.18
N ASP A 120 0.40 -14.85 -11.17
CA ASP A 120 0.84 -15.59 -12.35
C ASP A 120 0.54 -17.10 -12.21
N TYR A 121 -0.60 -17.45 -11.61
CA TYR A 121 -1.05 -18.85 -11.57
C TYR A 121 -1.09 -19.45 -12.99
N PRO A 122 -0.62 -20.71 -13.19
CA PRO A 122 -0.16 -21.67 -12.19
C PRO A 122 1.34 -21.58 -11.82
N ASN A 123 2.11 -20.68 -12.44
CA ASN A 123 3.55 -20.60 -12.24
C ASN A 123 3.93 -20.19 -10.80
N ASN A 124 3.09 -19.39 -10.14
CA ASN A 124 3.22 -18.99 -8.74
C ASN A 124 4.59 -18.36 -8.40
N THR A 125 5.16 -17.59 -9.32
CA THR A 125 6.45 -16.91 -9.12
C THR A 125 6.28 -15.47 -8.64
N ARG A 126 5.10 -14.87 -8.82
CA ARG A 126 4.82 -13.47 -8.50
C ARG A 126 3.74 -13.39 -7.43
N LYS A 127 4.15 -13.15 -6.18
CA LYS A 127 3.22 -12.96 -5.07
C LYS A 127 2.34 -11.73 -5.31
N CYS A 128 1.06 -11.85 -4.93
CA CYS A 128 0.18 -10.70 -4.86
C CYS A 128 0.59 -9.81 -3.70
N LEU A 129 0.77 -8.50 -3.94
CA LEU A 129 0.99 -7.54 -2.86
C LEU A 129 -0.30 -7.35 -2.04
N LEU A 130 -0.13 -6.95 -0.79
CA LEU A 130 -1.21 -6.69 0.15
C LEU A 130 -1.12 -5.23 0.61
N PRO A 131 -2.25 -4.57 0.95
CA PRO A 131 -2.26 -3.22 1.49
C PRO A 131 -1.27 -3.05 2.64
N CYS A 132 -0.25 -2.21 2.44
CA CYS A 132 0.93 -2.16 3.30
C CYS A 132 0.59 -1.75 4.74
N THR A 133 -0.38 -0.88 4.95
CA THR A 133 -0.84 -0.45 6.28
C THR A 133 -1.51 -1.59 7.04
N ALA A 134 -2.44 -2.30 6.40
CA ALA A 134 -3.10 -3.46 7.00
C ALA A 134 -2.09 -4.59 7.28
N LEU A 135 -1.18 -4.83 6.33
CA LEU A 135 -0.10 -5.80 6.51
C LEU A 135 0.83 -5.42 7.66
N SER A 136 1.14 -4.14 7.84
CA SER A 136 1.97 -3.65 8.94
C SER A 136 1.35 -3.96 10.30
N VAL A 137 0.03 -3.80 10.45
CA VAL A 137 -0.69 -4.20 11.67
C VAL A 137 -0.57 -5.71 11.91
N VAL A 138 -0.76 -6.54 10.88
CA VAL A 138 -0.55 -8.00 10.99
C VAL A 138 0.90 -8.34 11.36
N LYS A 139 1.89 -7.63 10.81
CA LYS A 139 3.31 -7.79 11.16
C LYS A 139 3.63 -7.41 12.60
N ILE A 140 2.93 -6.43 13.16
CA ILE A 140 3.04 -6.09 14.59
C ILE A 140 2.39 -7.19 15.44
N LEU A 141 1.22 -7.69 15.07
CA LEU A 141 0.55 -8.79 15.80
C LEU A 141 1.37 -10.08 15.78
N GLU A 142 2.05 -10.36 14.67
CA GLU A 142 3.00 -11.47 14.52
C GLU A 142 4.12 -11.46 15.57
N THR A 143 4.45 -10.31 16.17
CA THR A 143 5.44 -10.21 17.26
C THR A 143 4.86 -10.44 18.65
N VAL A 144 3.56 -10.73 18.76
CA VAL A 144 2.82 -10.91 20.01
C VAL A 144 2.33 -12.36 20.12
N PRO A 145 3.13 -13.27 20.71
CA PRO A 145 2.82 -14.71 20.73
C PRO A 145 1.51 -15.07 21.45
N THR A 146 1.00 -14.18 22.31
CA THR A 146 -0.25 -14.41 23.04
C THR A 146 -1.50 -14.34 22.16
N CYS A 147 -1.44 -13.63 21.03
CA CYS A 147 -2.56 -13.52 20.09
C CYS A 147 -2.25 -14.05 18.67
N TYR A 148 -0.97 -14.32 18.36
CA TYR A 148 -0.57 -14.83 17.05
C TYR A 148 0.29 -16.10 17.20
N ASP A 149 -0.34 -17.27 17.06
CA ASP A 149 0.28 -18.57 17.24
C ASP A 149 0.84 -19.13 15.93
N ARG A 150 2.14 -18.94 15.71
CA ARG A 150 2.87 -19.44 14.53
C ARG A 150 3.09 -20.97 14.54
N SER A 151 2.72 -21.68 15.61
CA SER A 151 2.76 -23.14 15.62
C SER A 151 1.56 -23.76 14.87
N LYS A 152 0.48 -23.00 14.71
CA LYS A 152 -0.69 -23.40 13.92
C LYS A 152 -0.39 -23.33 12.41
N PRO A 153 -1.16 -24.05 11.57
CA PRO A 153 -1.06 -23.91 10.12
C PRO A 153 -1.37 -22.49 9.64
N VAL A 154 -0.81 -22.13 8.48
CA VAL A 154 -1.12 -20.88 7.77
C VAL A 154 -2.64 -20.74 7.59
N GLY A 155 -3.17 -19.56 7.87
CA GLY A 155 -4.61 -19.28 7.86
C GLY A 155 -5.33 -19.62 9.17
N ARG A 156 -4.60 -20.05 10.22
CA ARG A 156 -5.16 -20.32 11.55
C ARG A 156 -4.36 -19.73 12.70
N HIS A 157 -3.37 -18.88 12.44
CA HIS A 157 -2.51 -18.33 13.49
C HIS A 157 -3.27 -17.51 14.53
N MET A 158 -4.42 -16.95 14.17
CA MET A 158 -5.28 -16.16 15.08
C MET A 158 -6.58 -16.90 15.46
N GLU A 159 -6.65 -18.20 15.22
CA GLU A 159 -7.81 -19.03 15.58
C GLU A 159 -8.08 -18.98 17.09
N GLY A 160 -9.32 -18.63 17.46
CA GLY A 160 -9.76 -18.42 18.85
C GLY A 160 -9.61 -16.99 19.35
N GLN A 161 -9.11 -16.06 18.54
CA GLN A 161 -9.04 -14.64 18.86
C GLN A 161 -10.28 -13.91 18.34
N THR A 162 -10.80 -12.98 19.13
CA THR A 162 -11.84 -12.03 18.69
C THR A 162 -11.22 -10.65 18.50
N VAL A 163 -11.44 -10.03 17.34
CA VAL A 163 -10.87 -8.71 17.01
C VAL A 163 -11.98 -7.75 16.59
N THR A 164 -11.90 -6.51 17.08
CA THR A 164 -12.77 -5.41 16.62
C THR A 164 -11.94 -4.39 15.86
N VAL A 165 -12.31 -4.11 14.61
CA VAL A 165 -11.70 -3.09 13.76
C VAL A 165 -12.62 -1.88 13.69
N ILE A 166 -12.21 -0.76 14.32
CA ILE A 166 -12.97 0.51 14.28
C ILE A 166 -12.54 1.32 13.06
N ASN A 167 -12.86 0.82 11.86
CA ASN A 167 -12.68 1.48 10.56
C ASN A 167 -13.23 0.54 9.48
N ARG A 168 -13.83 1.07 8.41
CA ARG A 168 -14.28 0.27 7.26
C ARG A 168 -13.88 0.85 5.89
N SER A 169 -12.81 1.63 5.85
CA SER A 169 -12.25 2.17 4.61
C SER A 169 -11.69 1.06 3.70
N GLU A 170 -11.68 1.32 2.40
CA GLU A 170 -11.07 0.43 1.39
C GLU A 170 -9.54 0.39 1.45
N ILE A 171 -8.93 1.34 2.14
CA ILE A 171 -7.46 1.48 2.25
C ILE A 171 -6.92 0.65 3.42
N VAL A 172 -7.62 0.64 4.56
CA VAL A 172 -7.09 0.03 5.80
C VAL A 172 -8.11 -0.91 6.46
N GLY A 173 -9.30 -0.40 6.79
CA GLY A 173 -10.24 -1.11 7.67
C GLY A 173 -10.69 -2.46 7.12
N ARG A 174 -11.23 -2.46 5.89
CA ARG A 174 -11.70 -3.69 5.24
C ARG A 174 -10.56 -4.66 4.89
N PRO A 175 -9.43 -4.22 4.33
CA PRO A 175 -8.28 -5.10 4.13
C PRO A 175 -7.81 -5.77 5.41
N LEU A 176 -7.67 -5.01 6.51
CA LEU A 176 -7.23 -5.54 7.79
C LEU A 176 -8.21 -6.59 8.33
N ALA A 177 -9.52 -6.27 8.33
CA ALA A 177 -10.55 -7.19 8.77
C ALA A 177 -10.51 -8.51 7.97
N ALA A 178 -10.38 -8.42 6.65
CA ALA A 178 -10.27 -9.60 5.78
C ALA A 178 -9.00 -10.41 6.04
N MET A 179 -7.85 -9.76 6.25
CA MET A 179 -6.59 -10.44 6.55
C MET A 179 -6.66 -11.22 7.86
N LEU A 180 -7.20 -10.60 8.93
CA LEU A 180 -7.32 -11.24 10.24
C LEU A 180 -8.34 -12.39 10.23
N ALA A 181 -9.46 -12.22 9.53
CA ALA A 181 -10.45 -13.30 9.34
C ALA A 181 -9.85 -14.48 8.54
N ASN A 182 -9.07 -14.20 7.49
CA ASN A 182 -8.36 -15.22 6.72
C ASN A 182 -7.27 -15.94 7.54
N ASP A 183 -6.78 -15.35 8.63
CA ASP A 183 -5.86 -15.96 9.60
C ASP A 183 -6.58 -16.66 10.76
N GLY A 184 -7.92 -16.73 10.73
CA GLY A 184 -8.75 -17.53 11.61
C GLY A 184 -9.40 -16.78 12.78
N ALA A 185 -9.26 -15.45 12.88
CA ALA A 185 -9.89 -14.66 13.92
C ALA A 185 -11.39 -14.43 13.67
N ASP A 186 -12.18 -14.29 14.74
CA ASP A 186 -13.54 -13.77 14.70
C ASP A 186 -13.48 -12.23 14.65
N VAL A 187 -13.90 -11.62 13.54
CA VAL A 187 -13.71 -10.18 13.31
C VAL A 187 -15.03 -9.41 13.28
N TYR A 188 -15.11 -8.34 14.07
CA TYR A 188 -16.17 -7.32 14.02
C TYR A 188 -15.61 -6.04 13.39
N SER A 189 -16.15 -5.59 12.26
CA SER A 189 -15.69 -4.38 11.53
C SER A 189 -16.83 -3.56 10.96
#